data_AF-A0A851D0T5-F1
#
_entry.id   AF-A0A851D0T5-F1
#
_cell.length_a   1.000
_cell.length_b   1.000
_cell.length_c   1.000
_cell.angle_alpha   90.00
_cell.angle_beta   90.00
_cell.angle_gamma   90.00
#
_symmetry.space_group_name_H-M   'P 1'
#
loop_
_entity.id
_entity.type
_entity.pdbx_description
1 polymer ?
#
loop_
_entity_poly.entity_id
_entity_poly.type
_entity_poly.pdbx_seq_one_letter_code
_entity_poly.pdbx_strand_id
1 'polypeptide(L)'
;ELHFMKKIPTGAEASNVLVGELDFLHQPIVAFVRLTPAVLLSGMTEVPIPTRFLFVLLGPEGRARQYHEIGRAMATIMTDEVFHDVAYKAKNQADLVAGIDEFLDQVTVLPPGEWDPSIRIEPPKNVPSQDKRKMPGALDDNASHSKPEKHSGPELERTGRLFGGLIRDVQRKAPWFWSDFRDGLSLQCLASFLFLYCACMSPVITFGGLLGEATDGHMSAMESLLGASMTGVVYSLFAGQPLTILGSTGPVLVFEKILYKFCRDHTLSYLSLRACIGLWTAAFCIMLVATDASCLVCYITRFTEEAFAALICIIFIYEALEKLTHLREIYPVHMHSNLDFLTIYSWVFSSSQAAAPWQELRAAPSPPFPYPVAGALFLQECRYWHGKFQGPACGHDGPYTPNVLFWCCILFFSTFILSSLLKKFKTSRYFPTRVRSTISDFAVFLTIVVMVLIDFMVGIPSPKLHVPHTFKPTRDDRGWFVNPIGPNPWWTVLAALIPALLCTILIFMDQQITAVIVNRKEHKLK
;
A
#
# COMPACT_ATOMS: atom_id res chain seq x y z
N GLU A 1 -55.83 -32.62 11.14
CA GLU A 1 -54.63 -32.65 10.29
C GLU A 1 -54.90 -32.53 8.79
N LEU A 2 -55.84 -33.29 8.19
CA LEU A 2 -56.16 -33.24 6.74
C LEU A 2 -56.59 -31.86 6.18
N HIS A 3 -57.12 -30.96 7.02
CA HIS A 3 -57.52 -29.61 6.60
C HIS A 3 -56.33 -28.64 6.46
N PHE A 4 -55.17 -28.96 7.06
CA PHE A 4 -53.96 -28.14 7.00
C PHE A 4 -53.20 -28.38 5.68
N MET A 5 -53.19 -29.63 5.19
CA MET A 5 -52.61 -30.00 3.89
C MET A 5 -53.19 -29.24 2.70
N LYS A 6 -54.45 -28.78 2.80
CA LYS A 6 -55.08 -27.96 1.75
C LYS A 6 -54.52 -26.55 1.63
N LYS A 7 -53.83 -26.04 2.66
CA LYS A 7 -53.23 -24.69 2.69
C LYS A 7 -51.78 -24.69 2.22
N ILE A 8 -51.18 -25.86 2.03
CA ILE A 8 -49.77 -25.99 1.70
C ILE A 8 -49.64 -26.12 0.18
N PRO A 9 -48.78 -25.31 -0.48
CA PRO A 9 -48.59 -25.40 -1.91
C PRO A 9 -48.04 -26.77 -2.31
N THR A 10 -48.46 -27.25 -3.48
CA THR A 10 -47.98 -28.51 -4.06
C THR A 10 -46.47 -28.42 -4.31
N GLY A 11 -45.70 -29.35 -3.74
CA GLY A 11 -44.23 -29.35 -3.83
C GLY A 11 -43.52 -28.58 -2.72
N ALA A 12 -44.21 -28.20 -1.65
CA ALA A 12 -43.57 -27.60 -0.48
C ALA A 12 -42.51 -28.54 0.13
N GLU A 13 -41.37 -27.97 0.49
CA GLU A 13 -40.29 -28.64 1.21
C GLU A 13 -40.15 -28.02 2.61
N ALA A 14 -39.77 -28.83 3.60
CA ALA A 14 -39.59 -28.39 4.98
C ALA A 14 -38.15 -27.97 5.26
N SER A 15 -37.99 -26.95 6.10
CA SER A 15 -36.72 -26.56 6.73
C SER A 15 -36.85 -26.75 8.23
N ASN A 16 -36.10 -27.69 8.81
CA ASN A 16 -36.16 -27.97 10.24
C ASN A 16 -35.06 -27.20 10.98
N VAL A 17 -35.45 -26.50 12.04
CA VAL A 17 -34.55 -25.76 12.93
C VAL A 17 -34.54 -26.45 14.28
N LEU A 18 -33.44 -27.12 14.59
CA LEU A 18 -33.24 -27.93 15.79
C LEU A 18 -32.26 -27.23 16.70
N VAL A 19 -32.72 -26.97 17.93
CA VAL A 19 -31.93 -26.27 18.93
C VAL A 19 -32.01 -27.02 20.25
N GLY A 20 -30.87 -27.23 20.91
CA GLY A 20 -30.84 -27.94 22.18
C GLY A 20 -29.59 -27.67 23.02
N GLU A 21 -29.66 -28.13 24.27
CA GLU A 21 -28.52 -28.17 25.18
C GLU A 21 -28.04 -29.61 25.38
N LEU A 22 -26.73 -29.78 25.53
CA LEU A 22 -26.11 -31.06 25.85
C LEU A 22 -25.06 -30.84 26.95
N ASP A 23 -25.14 -31.66 27.98
CA ASP A 23 -24.30 -31.66 29.18
C ASP A 23 -22.81 -31.93 28.89
N PHE A 24 -22.51 -32.77 27.89
CA PHE A 24 -21.14 -33.12 27.51
C PHE A 24 -20.46 -32.12 26.56
N LEU A 25 -21.18 -31.13 26.01
CA LEU A 25 -20.58 -30.17 25.09
C LEU A 25 -19.90 -29.02 25.83
N HIS A 26 -18.60 -28.83 25.62
CA HIS A 26 -17.87 -27.67 26.16
C HIS A 26 -18.03 -26.39 25.32
N GLN A 27 -18.43 -26.51 24.05
CA GLN A 27 -18.60 -25.39 23.12
C GLN A 27 -19.83 -25.63 22.23
N PRO A 28 -20.52 -24.55 21.77
CA PRO A 28 -21.66 -24.69 20.88
C PRO A 28 -21.22 -25.17 19.49
N ILE A 29 -21.99 -26.10 18.94
CA ILE A 29 -21.85 -26.65 17.60
C ILE A 29 -23.02 -26.16 16.75
N VAL A 30 -22.70 -25.64 15.57
CA VAL A 30 -23.68 -25.20 14.57
C VAL A 30 -23.45 -25.96 13.28
N ALA A 31 -24.51 -26.51 12.72
CA ALA A 31 -24.50 -27.14 11.41
C ALA A 31 -25.69 -26.66 10.58
N PHE A 32 -25.42 -26.27 9.33
CA PHE A 32 -26.43 -26.03 8.32
C PHE A 32 -26.27 -27.09 7.23
N VAL A 33 -27.29 -27.92 7.06
CA VAL A 33 -27.24 -29.09 6.17
C VAL A 33 -28.31 -28.94 5.09
N ARG A 34 -27.89 -29.04 3.84
CA ARG A 34 -28.78 -29.14 2.68
C ARG A 34 -28.75 -30.56 2.14
N LEU A 35 -29.90 -31.22 2.13
CA LEU A 35 -30.05 -32.56 1.57
C LEU A 35 -30.13 -32.50 0.03
N THR A 36 -29.53 -33.49 -0.65
CA THR A 36 -29.47 -33.52 -2.13
C THR A 36 -30.83 -33.85 -2.75
N PRO A 37 -31.55 -34.89 -2.30
CA PRO A 37 -33.01 -34.99 -2.44
C PRO A 37 -33.71 -34.52 -1.15
N ALA A 38 -34.93 -33.97 -1.27
CA ALA A 38 -35.76 -33.75 -0.08
C ALA A 38 -36.29 -35.11 0.42
N VAL A 39 -36.13 -35.39 1.71
CA VAL A 39 -36.43 -36.71 2.30
C VAL A 39 -37.48 -36.56 3.39
N LEU A 40 -38.45 -37.47 3.41
CA LEU A 40 -39.45 -37.54 4.49
C LEU A 40 -38.81 -38.11 5.75
N LEU A 41 -38.51 -37.25 6.72
CA LEU A 41 -38.03 -37.65 8.04
C LEU A 41 -39.22 -37.84 8.98
N SER A 42 -39.54 -39.09 9.28
CA SER A 42 -40.64 -39.45 10.19
C SER A 42 -40.40 -38.88 11.59
N GLY A 43 -41.37 -38.13 12.13
CA GLY A 43 -41.34 -37.62 13.51
C GLY A 43 -40.66 -36.26 13.70
N MET A 44 -40.11 -35.66 12.64
CA MET A 44 -39.46 -34.33 12.70
C MET A 44 -40.42 -33.18 12.42
N THR A 45 -41.46 -33.43 11.63
CA THR A 45 -42.46 -32.44 11.24
C THR A 45 -43.85 -32.96 11.60
N GLU A 46 -44.71 -32.08 12.11
CA GLU A 46 -46.12 -32.41 12.41
C GLU A 46 -46.90 -32.82 11.15
N VAL A 47 -46.46 -32.33 9.98
CA VAL A 47 -47.04 -32.59 8.67
C VAL A 47 -46.05 -33.43 7.85
N PRO A 48 -46.50 -34.46 7.10
CA PRO A 48 -45.61 -35.33 6.33
C PRO A 48 -45.09 -34.62 5.06
N ILE A 49 -44.17 -33.67 5.25
CA ILE A 49 -43.53 -32.86 4.20
C ILE A 49 -42.06 -33.27 4.10
N PRO A 50 -41.52 -33.48 2.90
CA PRO A 50 -40.11 -33.83 2.74
C PRO A 50 -39.21 -32.68 3.22
N THR A 51 -38.23 -32.98 4.06
CA THR A 51 -37.26 -32.02 4.56
C THR A 51 -36.13 -31.81 3.56
N ARG A 52 -35.79 -30.56 3.27
CA ARG A 52 -34.67 -30.16 2.41
C ARG A 52 -33.50 -29.59 3.20
N PHE A 53 -33.79 -28.74 4.19
CA PHE A 53 -32.80 -28.04 4.99
C PHE A 53 -32.90 -28.43 6.45
N LEU A 54 -31.75 -28.56 7.11
CA LEU A 54 -31.63 -28.83 8.53
C LEU A 54 -30.66 -27.81 9.14
N PHE A 55 -31.13 -27.04 10.11
CA PHE A 55 -30.26 -26.24 10.97
C PHE A 55 -30.19 -26.88 12.34
N VAL A 56 -28.98 -27.13 12.83
CA VAL A 56 -28.74 -27.76 14.14
C VAL A 56 -27.83 -26.86 14.96
N LEU A 57 -28.31 -26.41 16.12
CA LEU A 57 -27.54 -25.67 17.11
C LEU A 57 -27.61 -26.41 18.45
N LEU A 58 -26.48 -26.94 18.88
CA LEU A 58 -26.34 -27.64 20.16
C LEU A 58 -25.27 -26.95 20.99
N GLY A 59 -25.49 -26.74 22.29
CA GLY A 59 -24.47 -26.12 23.13
C GLY A 59 -24.49 -26.54 24.59
N PRO A 60 -23.50 -26.08 25.39
CA PRO A 60 -23.46 -26.33 26.83
C PRO A 60 -24.70 -25.82 27.54
N GLU A 61 -25.03 -26.44 28.67
CA GLU A 61 -26.10 -26.02 29.58
C GLU A 61 -25.93 -24.58 30.07
N GLY A 62 -27.06 -23.92 30.32
CA GLY A 62 -27.14 -22.58 30.92
C GLY A 62 -27.33 -21.44 29.91
N ARG A 63 -27.56 -21.73 28.62
CA ARG A 63 -27.80 -20.73 27.56
C ARG A 63 -29.01 -21.03 26.67
N ALA A 64 -29.94 -21.89 27.10
CA ALA A 64 -31.09 -22.37 26.35
C ALA A 64 -31.87 -21.25 25.65
N ARG A 65 -32.13 -20.15 26.39
CA ARG A 65 -32.85 -18.99 25.85
C ARG A 65 -32.11 -18.35 24.68
N GLN A 66 -30.77 -18.22 24.75
CA GLN A 66 -29.98 -17.65 23.66
C GLN A 66 -30.01 -18.54 22.42
N TYR A 67 -29.88 -19.85 22.61
CA TYR A 67 -29.95 -20.79 21.49
C TYR A 67 -31.32 -20.75 20.82
N HIS A 68 -32.39 -20.69 21.61
CA HIS A 68 -33.75 -20.57 21.10
C HIS A 68 -33.95 -19.29 20.28
N GLU A 69 -33.41 -18.15 20.73
CA GLU A 69 -33.43 -16.90 19.96
C GLU A 69 -32.66 -17.01 18.63
N ILE A 70 -31.51 -17.70 18.62
CA ILE A 70 -30.75 -17.96 17.39
C ILE A 70 -31.56 -18.85 16.43
N GLY A 71 -32.21 -19.89 16.94
CA GLY A 71 -33.10 -20.73 16.14
C GLY A 71 -34.25 -19.95 15.52
N ARG A 72 -34.91 -19.09 16.32
CA ARG A 72 -35.98 -18.21 15.83
C ARG A 72 -35.49 -17.25 14.74
N ALA A 73 -34.31 -16.66 14.91
CA ALA A 73 -33.70 -15.81 13.90
C ALA A 73 -33.45 -16.59 12.60
N MET A 74 -32.85 -17.78 12.68
CA MET A 74 -32.61 -18.63 11.52
C MET A 74 -33.90 -19.05 10.80
N ALA A 75 -34.94 -19.40 11.56
CA ALA A 75 -36.25 -19.73 10.99
C ALA A 75 -36.84 -18.53 10.22
N THR A 76 -36.66 -17.31 10.74
CA THR A 76 -37.13 -16.08 10.09
C THR A 76 -36.35 -15.82 8.80
N ILE A 77 -35.02 -15.99 8.82
CA ILE A 77 -34.16 -15.82 7.65
C ILE A 77 -34.55 -16.81 6.54
N MET A 78 -34.85 -18.06 6.89
CA MET A 78 -35.28 -19.09 5.92
C MET A 78 -36.62 -18.82 5.25
N THR A 79 -37.43 -17.89 5.77
CA THR A 79 -38.70 -17.47 5.13
C THR A 79 -38.50 -16.42 4.04
N ASP A 80 -37.32 -15.80 3.96
CA ASP A 80 -37.02 -14.84 2.91
C ASP A 80 -36.70 -15.54 1.59
N GLU A 81 -37.36 -15.10 0.52
CA GLU A 81 -37.22 -15.69 -0.82
C GLU A 81 -35.79 -15.60 -1.37
N VAL A 82 -35.03 -14.55 -1.04
CA VAL A 82 -33.64 -14.38 -1.51
C VAL A 82 -32.72 -15.32 -0.80
N PHE A 83 -32.79 -15.32 0.53
CA PHE A 83 -31.96 -16.20 1.32
C PHE A 83 -32.24 -17.67 0.98
N HIS A 84 -33.50 -18.02 0.76
CA HIS A 84 -33.91 -19.33 0.28
C HIS A 84 -33.18 -19.71 -1.01
N ASP A 85 -33.20 -18.85 -2.04
CA ASP A 85 -32.50 -19.07 -3.31
C ASP A 85 -30.98 -19.20 -3.15
N VAL A 86 -30.38 -18.36 -2.30
CA VAL A 86 -28.96 -18.44 -1.95
C VAL A 86 -28.66 -19.77 -1.29
N ALA A 87 -29.49 -20.24 -0.37
CA ALA A 87 -29.31 -21.53 0.31
C ALA A 87 -29.37 -22.72 -0.66
N TYR A 88 -30.18 -22.68 -1.74
CA TYR A 88 -30.17 -23.71 -2.78
C TYR A 88 -28.92 -23.69 -3.67
N LYS A 89 -28.31 -22.52 -3.88
CA LYS A 89 -27.15 -22.36 -4.77
C LYS A 89 -25.82 -22.41 -4.04
N ALA A 90 -25.82 -22.22 -2.72
CA ALA A 90 -24.63 -22.18 -1.89
C ALA A 90 -23.77 -23.45 -2.05
N LYS A 91 -22.46 -23.26 -2.22
CA LYS A 91 -21.48 -24.36 -2.25
C LYS A 91 -20.58 -24.32 -1.03
N ASN A 92 -20.33 -23.12 -0.51
CA ASN A 92 -19.42 -22.88 0.60
C ASN A 92 -20.11 -22.12 1.75
N GLN A 93 -19.50 -22.14 2.92
CA GLN A 93 -19.97 -21.38 4.09
C GLN A 93 -20.04 -19.87 3.81
N ALA A 94 -19.11 -19.34 3.03
CA ALA A 94 -19.06 -17.91 2.69
C ALA A 94 -20.32 -17.43 1.95
N ASP A 95 -20.90 -18.28 1.10
CA ASP A 95 -22.12 -17.94 0.34
C ASP A 95 -23.32 -17.77 1.28
N LEU A 96 -23.43 -18.64 2.29
CA LEU A 96 -24.48 -18.56 3.31
C LEU A 96 -24.30 -17.33 4.20
N VAL A 97 -23.06 -17.02 4.60
CA VAL A 97 -22.77 -15.81 5.40
C VAL A 97 -23.12 -14.56 4.62
N ALA A 98 -22.73 -14.47 3.34
CA ALA A 98 -23.08 -13.35 2.48
C ALA A 98 -24.59 -13.18 2.33
N GLY A 99 -25.34 -14.28 2.21
CA GLY A 99 -26.81 -14.24 2.18
C GLY A 99 -27.42 -13.73 3.49
N ILE A 100 -26.86 -14.09 4.65
CA ILE A 100 -27.30 -13.56 5.95
C ILE A 100 -27.01 -12.06 6.04
N ASP A 101 -25.82 -11.62 5.62
CA ASP A 101 -25.44 -10.20 5.65
C ASP A 101 -26.36 -9.37 4.75
N GLU A 102 -26.66 -9.83 3.53
CA GLU A 102 -27.61 -9.17 2.62
C GLU A 102 -29.01 -9.06 3.22
N PHE A 103 -29.47 -10.10 3.92
CA PHE A 103 -30.74 -10.06 4.65
C PHE A 103 -30.70 -9.01 5.77
N LEU A 104 -29.63 -8.97 6.56
CA LEU A 104 -29.49 -8.02 7.68
C LEU A 104 -29.43 -6.56 7.23
N ASP A 105 -28.80 -6.27 6.09
CA ASP A 105 -28.73 -4.91 5.52
C ASP A 105 -30.11 -4.34 5.15
N GLN A 106 -31.07 -5.21 4.84
CA GLN A 106 -32.43 -4.81 4.45
C GLN A 106 -33.42 -4.83 5.61
N VAL A 107 -33.12 -5.54 6.69
CA VAL A 107 -33.98 -5.59 7.88
C VAL A 107 -33.81 -4.32 8.71
N THR A 108 -34.92 -3.66 9.00
CA THR A 108 -34.92 -2.58 9.98
C THR A 108 -34.86 -3.17 11.39
N VAL A 109 -33.68 -3.13 12.01
CA VAL A 109 -33.48 -3.61 13.38
C VAL A 109 -33.89 -2.51 14.36
N LEU A 110 -34.82 -2.83 15.25
CA LEU A 110 -35.22 -1.94 16.34
C LEU A 110 -34.47 -2.30 17.62
N PRO A 111 -33.87 -1.34 18.34
CA PRO A 111 -33.14 -1.61 19.56
C PRO A 111 -34.09 -2.07 20.69
N PRO A 112 -33.73 -3.12 21.43
CA PRO A 112 -34.54 -3.58 22.55
C PRO A 112 -34.50 -2.57 23.71
N GLY A 113 -35.66 -2.09 24.17
CA GLY A 113 -35.80 -1.27 25.38
C GLY A 113 -35.97 0.24 25.17
N GLU A 114 -35.72 0.76 23.98
CA GLU A 114 -35.94 2.19 23.63
C GLU A 114 -37.23 2.42 22.85
N TRP A 115 -37.97 1.35 22.55
CA TRP A 115 -39.18 1.38 21.74
C TRP A 115 -40.44 1.33 22.61
N ASP A 116 -41.33 2.32 22.45
CA ASP A 116 -42.66 2.33 23.09
C ASP A 116 -43.65 1.50 22.25
N PRO A 117 -44.21 0.40 22.79
CA PRO A 117 -45.16 -0.46 22.08
C PRO A 117 -46.46 0.24 21.65
N SER A 118 -46.77 1.40 22.22
CA SER A 118 -47.98 2.17 21.92
C SER A 118 -47.85 3.05 20.66
N ILE A 119 -46.63 3.28 20.16
CA ILE A 119 -46.39 4.06 18.94
C ILE A 119 -46.63 3.15 17.73
N ARG A 120 -47.65 3.49 16.91
CA ARG A 120 -47.95 2.78 15.67
C ARG A 120 -46.95 3.22 14.59
N ILE A 121 -46.08 2.30 14.14
CA ILE A 121 -45.19 2.54 12.99
C ILE A 121 -46.07 2.68 11.76
N GLU A 122 -46.07 3.87 11.15
CA GLU A 122 -46.69 4.04 9.84
C GLU A 122 -45.91 3.19 8.82
N PRO A 123 -46.60 2.40 7.98
CA PRO A 123 -45.92 1.64 6.95
C PRO A 123 -45.08 2.58 6.08
N PRO A 124 -43.84 2.20 5.71
CA PRO A 124 -42.97 3.04 4.89
C PRO A 124 -43.70 3.44 3.61
N LYS A 125 -43.67 4.74 3.27
CA LYS A 125 -44.41 5.32 2.13
C LYS A 125 -44.07 4.69 0.78
N ASN A 126 -42.88 4.09 0.68
CA ASN A 126 -42.45 3.27 -0.45
C ASN A 126 -41.89 1.96 0.08
N VAL A 127 -42.39 0.84 -0.43
CA VAL A 127 -41.76 -0.47 -0.20
C VAL A 127 -40.42 -0.45 -0.96
N PRO A 128 -39.27 -0.76 -0.32
CA PRO A 128 -38.01 -0.86 -1.04
C PRO A 128 -38.15 -1.86 -2.19
N SER A 129 -37.72 -1.45 -3.39
CA SER A 129 -37.94 -2.22 -4.62
C SER A 129 -37.23 -3.57 -4.57
N GLN A 130 -38.00 -4.64 -4.70
CA GLN A 130 -37.50 -6.02 -4.86
C GLN A 130 -37.03 -6.31 -6.30
N ASP A 131 -36.88 -5.31 -7.18
CA ASP A 131 -36.53 -5.58 -8.59
C ASP A 131 -35.06 -5.99 -8.78
N LYS A 132 -34.17 -5.60 -7.86
CA LYS A 132 -32.80 -6.18 -7.79
C LYS A 132 -32.81 -7.67 -7.40
N ARG A 133 -33.95 -8.18 -6.91
CA ARG A 133 -34.14 -9.49 -6.26
C ARG A 133 -34.47 -10.62 -7.25
N LYS A 134 -34.98 -10.32 -8.45
CA LYS A 134 -35.59 -11.31 -9.36
C LYS A 134 -34.79 -11.68 -10.63
N MET A 135 -33.59 -11.16 -10.83
CA MET A 135 -32.77 -11.53 -11.99
C MET A 135 -31.65 -12.50 -11.63
N PRO A 136 -31.84 -13.82 -11.82
CA PRO A 136 -30.73 -14.75 -11.93
C PRO A 136 -30.12 -14.61 -13.33
N GLY A 137 -29.00 -13.90 -13.45
CA GLY A 137 -28.06 -14.08 -14.57
C GLY A 137 -28.54 -13.66 -15.97
N ALA A 138 -29.10 -12.46 -16.13
CA ALA A 138 -29.12 -11.81 -17.44
C ALA A 138 -27.90 -10.88 -17.54
N LEU A 139 -26.90 -11.31 -18.33
CA LEU A 139 -26.08 -10.37 -19.10
C LEU A 139 -27.05 -9.57 -19.97
N ASP A 140 -27.21 -8.28 -19.73
CA ASP A 140 -27.93 -7.42 -20.66
C ASP A 140 -27.17 -6.12 -20.92
N ASP A 141 -26.69 -6.06 -22.16
CA ASP A 141 -26.07 -4.99 -22.93
C ASP A 141 -27.03 -3.81 -23.19
N ASN A 142 -27.71 -3.30 -22.15
CA ASN A 142 -28.40 -2.02 -22.22
C ASN A 142 -27.82 -1.03 -21.21
N ALA A 143 -26.55 -0.74 -21.43
CA ALA A 143 -25.86 0.43 -20.89
C ALA A 143 -26.38 1.71 -21.56
N SER A 144 -27.54 2.22 -21.14
CA SER A 144 -27.80 3.65 -21.12
C SER A 144 -28.99 3.98 -20.22
N HIS A 145 -28.74 4.81 -19.21
CA HIS A 145 -29.72 5.41 -18.30
C HIS A 145 -30.34 4.52 -17.21
N SER A 146 -29.51 3.87 -16.41
CA SER A 146 -29.80 3.73 -14.97
C SER A 146 -28.85 4.65 -14.20
N LYS A 147 -29.41 5.50 -13.32
CA LYS A 147 -28.62 6.41 -12.47
C LYS A 147 -27.59 5.56 -11.71
N PRO A 148 -26.30 5.96 -11.70
CA PRO A 148 -25.29 5.23 -10.94
C PRO A 148 -25.74 5.13 -9.49
N GLU A 149 -25.57 3.96 -8.88
CA GLU A 149 -25.64 3.81 -7.43
C GLU A 149 -24.84 4.96 -6.80
N LYS A 150 -25.53 5.82 -6.04
CA LYS A 150 -24.88 6.94 -5.36
C LYS A 150 -23.89 6.36 -4.34
N HIS A 151 -22.64 6.22 -4.77
CA HIS A 151 -21.47 6.19 -3.89
C HIS A 151 -21.36 7.48 -3.04
N SER A 152 -22.14 8.50 -3.38
CA SER A 152 -22.03 9.87 -2.90
C SER A 152 -22.77 10.08 -1.58
N GLY A 153 -22.03 10.43 -0.53
CA GLY A 153 -22.54 11.39 0.46
C GLY A 153 -22.78 12.75 -0.21
N PRO A 154 -23.43 13.72 0.48
CA PRO A 154 -23.68 15.09 -0.02
C PRO A 154 -22.39 15.92 -0.27
N GLU A 155 -21.23 15.26 -0.24
CA GLU A 155 -19.90 15.85 -0.19
C GLU A 155 -19.30 16.13 -1.57
N LEU A 156 -19.72 15.38 -2.60
CA LEU A 156 -19.18 15.43 -3.96
C LEU A 156 -20.15 16.03 -4.99
N GLU A 157 -21.26 16.64 -4.54
CA GLU A 157 -22.21 17.31 -5.43
C GLU A 157 -21.71 18.70 -5.83
N ARG A 158 -21.77 19.00 -7.14
CA ARG A 158 -21.25 20.24 -7.73
C ARG A 158 -21.95 21.45 -7.10
N THR A 159 -21.17 22.35 -6.48
CA THR A 159 -21.76 23.44 -5.69
C THR A 159 -22.19 24.64 -6.52
N GLY A 160 -21.69 24.75 -7.77
CA GLY A 160 -22.04 25.82 -8.71
C GLY A 160 -21.47 27.19 -8.34
N ARG A 161 -20.62 27.28 -7.30
CA ARG A 161 -19.92 28.50 -6.88
C ARG A 161 -18.42 28.30 -7.02
N LEU A 162 -17.69 29.32 -7.46
CA LEU A 162 -16.22 29.28 -7.47
C LEU A 162 -15.70 29.04 -6.04
N PHE A 163 -14.83 28.04 -5.88
CA PHE A 163 -14.30 27.55 -4.58
C PHE A 163 -15.36 27.02 -3.59
N GLY A 164 -16.58 26.72 -4.04
CA GLY A 164 -17.65 26.26 -3.16
C GLY A 164 -17.36 24.89 -2.53
N GLY A 165 -16.70 23.98 -3.25
CA GLY A 165 -16.23 22.71 -2.69
C GLY A 165 -15.20 22.91 -1.58
N LEU A 166 -14.14 23.68 -1.85
CA LEU A 166 -13.06 23.95 -0.90
C LEU A 166 -13.57 24.57 0.42
N ILE A 167 -14.49 25.55 0.35
CA ILE A 167 -15.05 26.19 1.54
C ILE A 167 -15.80 25.17 2.41
N ARG A 168 -16.56 24.26 1.79
CA ARG A 168 -17.28 23.20 2.51
C ARG A 168 -16.32 22.22 3.19
N ASP A 169 -15.24 21.86 2.52
CA ASP A 169 -14.23 20.95 3.09
C ASP A 169 -13.52 21.59 4.29
N VAL A 170 -13.16 22.87 4.19
CA VAL A 170 -12.57 23.63 5.31
C VAL A 170 -13.55 23.73 6.48
N GLN A 171 -14.82 24.01 6.23
CA GLN A 171 -15.85 24.09 7.28
C GLN A 171 -16.04 22.75 8.01
N ARG A 172 -15.91 21.62 7.31
CA ARG A 172 -15.99 20.29 7.93
C ARG A 172 -14.75 19.94 8.74
N LYS A 173 -13.55 20.29 8.27
CA LYS A 173 -12.28 19.92 8.93
C LYS A 173 -11.94 20.82 10.13
N ALA A 174 -12.29 22.11 10.08
CA ALA A 174 -11.97 23.09 11.12
C ALA A 174 -12.28 22.65 12.57
N PRO A 175 -13.44 22.06 12.92
CA PRO A 175 -13.73 21.69 14.31
C PRO A 175 -12.84 20.56 14.84
N TRP A 176 -12.34 19.67 13.98
CA TRP A 176 -11.55 18.49 14.35
C TRP A 176 -10.04 18.76 14.42
N PHE A 177 -9.59 19.91 13.93
CA PHE A 177 -8.15 20.20 13.82
C PHE A 177 -7.42 20.12 15.18
N TRP A 178 -8.05 20.60 16.26
CA TRP A 178 -7.45 20.56 17.59
C TRP A 178 -7.55 19.18 18.26
N SER A 179 -8.59 18.40 17.97
CA SER A 179 -8.68 17.03 18.47
C SER A 179 -7.62 16.12 17.86
N ASP A 180 -7.27 16.32 16.59
CA ASP A 180 -6.26 15.51 15.88
C ASP A 180 -4.88 15.55 16.59
N PHE A 181 -4.45 16.70 17.11
CA PHE A 181 -3.20 16.81 17.87
C PHE A 181 -3.26 16.11 19.24
N ARG A 182 -4.43 16.11 19.88
CA ARG A 182 -4.62 15.45 21.19
C ARG A 182 -4.68 13.94 21.05
N ASP A 183 -5.32 13.45 20.00
CA ASP A 183 -5.46 12.03 19.71
C ASP A 183 -4.17 11.39 19.17
N GLY A 184 -3.28 12.19 18.59
CA GLY A 184 -1.95 11.76 18.13
C GLY A 184 -0.98 11.34 19.25
N LEU A 185 -1.28 11.62 20.52
CA LEU A 185 -0.43 11.32 21.69
C LEU A 185 -0.56 9.87 22.20
N SER A 186 -0.76 8.90 21.30
CA SER A 186 -0.84 7.48 21.66
C SER A 186 0.47 6.74 21.39
N LEU A 187 0.74 5.69 22.18
CA LEU A 187 1.94 4.84 21.98
C LEU A 187 1.93 4.15 20.59
N GLN A 188 0.74 3.88 20.06
CA GLN A 188 0.55 3.31 18.73
C GLN A 188 0.95 4.30 17.63
N CYS A 189 0.64 5.59 17.80
CA CYS A 189 1.06 6.64 16.87
C CYS A 189 2.59 6.75 16.78
N LEU A 190 3.31 6.58 17.90
CA LEU A 190 4.78 6.55 17.90
C LEU A 190 5.33 5.37 17.08
N ALA A 191 4.74 4.18 17.21
CA ALA A 191 5.12 3.01 16.43
C ALA A 191 4.91 3.24 14.92
N SER A 192 3.75 3.79 14.56
CA SER A 192 3.42 4.16 13.18
C SER A 192 4.36 5.23 12.63
N PHE A 193 4.71 6.25 13.42
CA PHE A 193 5.66 7.30 13.04
C PHE A 193 7.04 6.72 12.70
N LEU A 194 7.60 5.88 13.57
CA LEU A 194 8.91 5.25 13.34
C LEU A 194 8.92 4.33 12.12
N PHE A 195 7.85 3.55 11.93
CA PHE A 195 7.70 2.69 10.77
C PHE A 195 7.60 3.51 9.47
N LEU A 196 6.72 4.51 9.44
CA LEU A 196 6.51 5.35 8.26
C LEU A 196 7.76 6.15 7.91
N TYR A 197 8.52 6.63 8.90
CA TYR A 197 9.80 7.30 8.66
C TYR A 197 10.76 6.42 7.84
N CYS A 198 10.99 5.17 8.27
CA CYS A 198 11.84 4.23 7.53
C CYS A 198 11.27 3.89 6.15
N ALA A 199 9.95 3.73 6.05
CA ALA A 199 9.27 3.38 4.80
C ALA A 199 9.32 4.50 3.77
N CYS A 200 9.20 5.76 4.17
CA CYS A 200 9.18 6.92 3.28
C CYS A 200 10.60 7.40 2.90
N MET A 201 11.57 7.25 3.79
CA MET A 201 12.95 7.71 3.54
C MET A 201 13.62 6.94 2.38
N SER A 202 13.41 5.61 2.32
CA SER A 202 14.08 4.75 1.32
C SER A 202 13.68 5.08 -0.14
N PRO A 203 12.38 5.17 -0.50
CA PRO A 203 11.97 5.59 -1.83
C PRO A 203 12.44 7.01 -2.17
N VAL A 204 12.36 7.96 -1.23
CA VAL A 204 12.78 9.35 -1.49
C VAL A 204 14.26 9.44 -1.84
N ILE A 205 15.12 8.71 -1.14
CA ILE A 205 16.56 8.71 -1.43
C ILE A 205 16.86 7.93 -2.71
N THR A 206 16.18 6.80 -2.93
CA THR A 206 16.38 6.00 -4.16
C THR A 206 15.98 6.78 -5.39
N PHE A 207 14.79 7.39 -5.40
CA PHE A 207 14.33 8.23 -6.49
C PHE A 207 15.18 9.49 -6.64
N GLY A 208 15.62 10.09 -5.53
CA GLY A 208 16.54 11.22 -5.54
C GLY A 208 17.91 10.88 -6.15
N GLY A 209 18.43 9.68 -5.88
CA GLY A 209 19.67 9.17 -6.48
C GLY A 209 19.53 8.90 -7.98
N LEU A 210 18.46 8.20 -8.39
CA LEU A 210 18.14 7.95 -9.80
C LEU A 210 17.92 9.25 -10.58
N LEU A 211 17.29 10.25 -9.95
CA LEU A 211 17.14 11.58 -10.54
C LEU A 211 18.49 12.31 -10.67
N GLY A 212 19.38 12.14 -9.69
CA GLY A 212 20.76 12.63 -9.74
C GLY A 212 21.53 12.10 -10.94
N GLU A 213 21.48 10.79 -11.16
CA GLU A 213 22.11 10.14 -12.31
C GLU A 213 21.46 10.55 -13.63
N ALA A 214 20.12 10.65 -13.67
CA ALA A 214 19.40 11.01 -14.88
C ALA A 214 19.56 12.49 -15.30
N THR A 215 19.89 13.37 -14.36
CA THR A 215 20.00 14.82 -14.57
C THR A 215 21.44 15.34 -14.54
N ASP A 216 22.44 14.47 -14.68
CA ASP A 216 23.87 14.82 -14.60
C ASP A 216 24.21 15.68 -13.35
N GLY A 217 23.57 15.40 -12.20
CA GLY A 217 23.77 16.15 -10.96
C GLY A 217 23.08 17.52 -10.90
N HIS A 218 22.18 17.86 -11.84
CA HIS A 218 21.38 19.09 -11.73
C HIS A 218 20.31 19.00 -10.63
N MET A 219 19.88 17.80 -10.24
CA MET A 219 18.98 17.54 -9.10
C MET A 219 19.34 16.22 -8.43
N SER A 220 19.74 16.22 -7.16
CA SER A 220 20.20 15.02 -6.45
C SER A 220 19.27 14.62 -5.30
N ALA A 221 19.72 13.64 -4.51
CA ALA A 221 18.97 13.09 -3.39
C ALA A 221 18.66 14.12 -2.30
N MET A 222 19.50 15.15 -2.11
CA MET A 222 19.29 16.16 -1.08
C MET A 222 18.14 17.12 -1.37
N GLU A 223 18.05 17.62 -2.60
CA GLU A 223 16.94 18.50 -2.97
C GLU A 223 15.60 17.75 -2.92
N SER A 224 15.59 16.47 -3.33
CA SER A 224 14.41 15.61 -3.21
C SER A 224 14.02 15.34 -1.76
N LEU A 225 14.99 15.11 -0.86
CA LEU A 225 14.72 14.90 0.57
C LEU A 225 14.16 16.17 1.23
N LEU A 226 14.78 17.33 0.97
CA LEU A 226 14.29 18.61 1.49
C LEU A 226 12.90 18.91 0.94
N GLY A 227 12.71 18.75 -0.38
CA GLY A 227 11.43 18.95 -1.04
C GLY A 227 10.32 18.10 -0.42
N ALA A 228 10.55 16.81 -0.24
CA ALA A 228 9.61 15.89 0.40
C ALA A 228 9.32 16.27 1.86
N SER A 229 10.34 16.69 2.63
CA SER A 229 10.14 17.08 4.03
C SER A 229 9.30 18.35 4.16
N MET A 230 9.55 19.37 3.33
CA MET A 230 8.84 20.64 3.39
C MET A 230 7.40 20.49 2.91
N THR A 231 7.18 19.79 1.78
CA THR A 231 5.83 19.56 1.26
C THR A 231 5.03 18.63 2.16
N GLY A 232 5.67 17.63 2.77
CA GLY A 232 5.04 16.75 3.75
C GLY A 232 4.53 17.51 4.98
N VAL A 233 5.34 18.38 5.57
CA VAL A 233 4.93 19.20 6.74
C VAL A 233 3.78 20.14 6.37
N VAL A 234 3.89 20.84 5.25
CA VAL A 234 2.83 21.77 4.81
C VAL A 234 1.54 21.01 4.51
N TYR A 235 1.61 19.87 3.84
CA TYR A 235 0.43 19.07 3.55
C TYR A 235 -0.21 18.50 4.80
N SER A 236 0.55 17.88 5.72
CA SER A 236 -0.02 17.32 6.95
C SER A 236 -0.70 18.36 7.84
N LEU A 237 -0.29 19.63 7.79
CA LEU A 237 -0.93 20.72 8.53
C LEU A 237 -2.22 21.24 7.88
N PHE A 238 -2.33 21.24 6.55
CA PHE A 238 -3.45 21.87 5.83
C PHE A 238 -4.33 20.90 5.03
N ALA A 239 -4.00 19.62 4.97
CA ALA A 239 -4.75 18.62 4.22
C ALA A 239 -6.09 18.29 4.89
N GLY A 240 -7.13 18.09 4.07
CA GLY A 240 -8.42 17.56 4.53
C GLY A 240 -8.29 16.14 5.08
N GLN A 241 -7.38 15.33 4.50
CA GLN A 241 -7.06 13.99 4.94
C GLN A 241 -5.55 13.87 5.24
N PRO A 242 -5.09 13.97 6.50
CA PRO A 242 -3.66 13.93 6.84
C PRO A 242 -3.05 12.52 6.81
N LEU A 243 -3.87 11.47 6.62
CA LEU A 243 -3.40 10.08 6.50
C LEU A 243 -2.69 9.79 5.17
N THR A 244 -2.89 10.62 4.14
CA THR A 244 -2.19 10.51 2.86
C THR A 244 -0.78 11.09 2.97
N ILE A 245 0.21 10.32 2.54
CA ILE A 245 1.62 10.70 2.60
C ILE A 245 2.09 11.04 1.20
N LEU A 246 2.74 12.19 1.05
CA LEU A 246 3.33 12.60 -0.22
C LEU A 246 4.67 11.92 -0.40
N GLY A 247 4.85 11.33 -1.57
CA GLY A 247 6.11 10.76 -2.03
C GLY A 247 6.30 11.03 -3.51
N SER A 248 7.56 10.97 -3.96
CA SER A 248 7.84 10.95 -5.38
C SER A 248 7.35 9.63 -5.98
N THR A 249 6.66 9.70 -7.12
CA THR A 249 6.16 8.51 -7.83
C THR A 249 6.98 8.25 -9.09
N GLY A 250 7.00 6.98 -9.52
CA GLY A 250 7.71 6.55 -10.73
C GLY A 250 7.35 7.35 -12.00
N PRO A 251 6.06 7.62 -12.29
CA PRO A 251 5.67 8.41 -13.46
C PRO A 251 6.27 9.83 -13.48
N VAL A 252 6.35 10.48 -12.32
CA VAL A 252 6.96 11.82 -12.20
C VAL A 252 8.46 11.76 -12.47
N LEU A 253 9.16 10.71 -12.02
CA LEU A 253 10.57 10.49 -12.34
C LEU A 253 10.80 10.34 -13.85
N VAL A 254 9.96 9.56 -14.53
CA VAL A 254 10.05 9.36 -15.98
C VAL A 254 9.80 10.69 -16.72
N PHE A 255 8.80 11.45 -16.30
CA PHE A 255 8.54 12.79 -16.82
C PHE A 255 9.75 13.72 -16.69
N GLU A 256 10.39 13.77 -15.52
CA GLU A 256 11.59 14.58 -15.28
C GLU A 256 12.77 14.16 -16.15
N LYS A 257 12.98 12.85 -16.35
CA LYS A 257 14.03 12.33 -17.25
C LYS A 257 13.80 12.74 -18.70
N ILE A 258 12.56 12.68 -19.17
CA ILE A 258 12.20 13.12 -20.52
C ILE A 258 12.38 14.64 -20.66
N LEU A 259 11.96 15.40 -19.65
CA LEU A 259 12.11 16.85 -19.62
C LEU A 259 13.59 17.26 -19.67
N TYR A 260 14.45 16.58 -18.90
CA TYR A 260 15.88 16.83 -18.90
C TYR A 260 16.51 16.53 -20.27
N LYS A 261 16.17 15.38 -20.87
CA LYS A 261 16.64 15.02 -22.22
C LYS A 261 16.21 16.06 -23.26
N PHE A 262 14.96 16.49 -23.23
CA PHE A 262 14.45 17.55 -24.11
C PHE A 262 15.20 18.86 -23.93
N CYS A 263 15.48 19.27 -22.69
CA CYS A 263 16.26 20.47 -22.42
C CYS A 263 17.67 20.38 -22.98
N ARG A 264 18.31 19.21 -22.86
CA ARG A 264 19.65 18.97 -23.38
C ARG A 264 19.70 19.04 -24.90
N ASP A 265 18.73 18.43 -25.57
CA ASP A 265 18.66 18.40 -27.04
C ASP A 265 18.39 19.81 -27.63
N HIS A 266 17.65 20.66 -26.92
CA HIS A 266 17.36 22.04 -27.32
C HIS A 266 18.25 23.10 -26.65
N THR A 267 19.29 22.71 -25.89
CA THR A 267 20.19 23.61 -25.15
C THR A 267 19.47 24.62 -24.22
N LEU A 268 18.35 24.20 -23.63
CA LEU A 268 17.56 25.01 -22.70
C LEU A 268 18.03 24.77 -21.26
N SER A 269 17.89 25.79 -20.40
CA SER A 269 18.14 25.62 -18.97
C SER A 269 17.01 24.81 -18.31
N TYR A 270 17.34 23.58 -17.90
CA TYR A 270 16.42 22.63 -17.27
C TYR A 270 15.72 23.21 -16.03
N LEU A 271 16.48 23.85 -15.15
CA LEU A 271 15.97 24.32 -13.87
C LEU A 271 14.94 25.46 -14.01
N SER A 272 15.18 26.40 -14.94
CA SER A 272 14.25 27.49 -15.22
C SER A 272 12.97 26.97 -15.90
N LEU A 273 13.11 26.02 -16.85
CA LEU A 273 11.96 25.40 -17.51
C LEU A 273 11.10 24.61 -16.50
N ARG A 274 11.74 23.85 -15.60
CA ARG A 274 11.06 23.13 -14.51
C ARG A 274 10.29 24.08 -13.59
N ALA A 275 10.88 25.22 -13.21
CA ALA A 275 10.19 26.23 -12.41
C ALA A 275 8.97 26.81 -13.14
N CYS A 276 9.09 27.09 -14.43
CA CYS A 276 7.96 27.58 -15.24
C CYS A 276 6.84 26.53 -15.38
N ILE A 277 7.18 25.26 -15.62
CA ILE A 277 6.22 24.15 -15.63
C ILE A 277 5.51 24.05 -14.28
N GLY A 278 6.25 24.14 -13.16
CA GLY A 278 5.71 24.13 -11.81
C GLY A 278 4.74 25.28 -11.51
N LEU A 279 4.99 26.48 -12.03
CA LEU A 279 4.08 27.61 -11.89
C LEU A 279 2.77 27.40 -12.68
N TRP A 280 2.87 26.87 -13.91
CA TRP A 280 1.70 26.53 -14.71
C TRP A 280 0.89 25.37 -14.12
N THR A 281 1.55 24.33 -13.57
CA THR A 281 0.83 23.25 -12.88
C THR A 281 0.10 23.77 -11.65
N ALA A 282 0.72 24.65 -10.85
CA ALA A 282 0.04 25.29 -9.73
C ALA A 282 -1.20 26.10 -10.18
N ALA A 283 -1.07 26.87 -11.27
CA ALA A 283 -2.19 27.61 -11.83
C ALA A 283 -3.34 26.70 -12.31
N PHE A 284 -3.03 25.59 -12.99
CA PHE A 284 -4.04 24.61 -13.40
C PHE A 284 -4.68 23.88 -12.23
N CYS A 285 -3.91 23.50 -11.20
CA CYS A 285 -4.46 22.92 -9.97
C CYS A 285 -5.46 23.89 -9.29
N ILE A 286 -5.13 25.18 -9.20
CA ILE A 286 -6.05 26.20 -8.66
C ILE A 286 -7.32 26.29 -9.52
N MET A 287 -7.18 26.25 -10.85
CA MET A 287 -8.33 26.24 -11.77
C MET A 287 -9.23 25.00 -11.57
N LEU A 288 -8.64 23.81 -11.38
CA LEU A 288 -9.40 22.58 -11.11
C LEU A 288 -10.14 22.64 -9.78
N VAL A 289 -9.52 23.20 -8.74
CA VAL A 289 -10.17 23.44 -7.44
C VAL A 289 -11.30 24.46 -7.57
N ALA A 290 -11.10 25.53 -8.34
CA ALA A 290 -12.12 26.56 -8.55
C ALA A 290 -13.34 26.05 -9.34
N THR A 291 -13.15 25.07 -10.23
CA THR A 291 -14.19 24.48 -11.09
C THR A 291 -14.93 23.30 -10.48
N ASP A 292 -14.65 22.97 -9.21
CA ASP A 292 -15.16 21.79 -8.49
C ASP A 292 -14.92 20.48 -9.29
N ALA A 293 -13.71 20.29 -9.84
CA ALA A 293 -13.35 19.09 -10.61
C ALA A 293 -13.39 17.79 -9.77
N SER A 294 -13.48 17.88 -8.44
CA SER A 294 -13.68 16.75 -7.52
C SER A 294 -14.94 15.94 -7.82
N CYS A 295 -15.93 16.48 -8.54
CA CYS A 295 -17.08 15.71 -9.00
C CYS A 295 -16.70 14.55 -9.94
N LEU A 296 -15.55 14.62 -10.63
CA LEU A 296 -15.10 13.54 -11.52
C LEU A 296 -14.79 12.24 -10.76
N VAL A 297 -14.48 12.35 -9.47
CA VAL A 297 -14.18 11.22 -8.59
C VAL A 297 -15.39 10.29 -8.45
N CYS A 298 -16.61 10.80 -8.58
CA CYS A 298 -17.85 10.01 -8.56
C CYS A 298 -17.96 9.00 -9.72
N TYR A 299 -17.17 9.16 -10.77
CA TYR A 299 -17.15 8.21 -11.89
C TYR A 299 -16.17 7.05 -11.67
N ILE A 300 -15.31 7.15 -10.66
CA ILE A 300 -14.42 6.05 -10.26
C ILE A 300 -15.29 5.02 -9.53
N THR A 301 -15.30 3.79 -10.04
CA THR A 301 -16.05 2.68 -9.46
C THR A 301 -15.15 1.84 -8.55
N ARG A 302 -15.76 1.08 -7.63
CA ARG A 302 -15.04 0.11 -6.79
C ARG A 302 -14.11 -0.81 -7.59
N PHE A 303 -14.54 -1.27 -8.76
CA PHE A 303 -13.73 -2.11 -9.64
C PHE A 303 -12.44 -1.40 -10.07
N THR A 304 -12.54 -0.14 -10.50
CA THR A 304 -11.37 0.65 -10.92
C THR A 304 -10.40 0.92 -9.76
N GLU A 305 -10.92 1.14 -8.55
CA GLU A 305 -10.08 1.34 -7.36
C GLU A 305 -9.33 0.08 -6.96
N GLU A 306 -10.02 -1.06 -6.90
CA GLU A 306 -9.41 -2.33 -6.52
C GLU A 306 -8.39 -2.79 -7.55
N ALA A 307 -8.68 -2.61 -8.85
CA ALA A 307 -7.73 -2.88 -9.92
C ALA A 307 -6.48 -1.99 -9.82
N PHE A 308 -6.65 -0.70 -9.52
CA PHE A 308 -5.52 0.23 -9.37
C PHE A 308 -4.67 -0.08 -8.13
N ALA A 309 -5.31 -0.38 -6.99
CA ALA A 309 -4.63 -0.79 -5.77
C ALA A 309 -3.84 -2.10 -5.98
N ALA A 310 -4.41 -3.07 -6.69
CA ALA A 310 -3.73 -4.30 -7.06
C ALA A 310 -2.53 -4.05 -7.99
N LEU A 311 -2.69 -3.18 -8.98
CA LEU A 311 -1.62 -2.79 -9.91
C LEU A 311 -0.44 -2.15 -9.16
N ILE A 312 -0.71 -1.17 -8.27
CA ILE A 312 0.33 -0.54 -7.44
C ILE A 312 1.05 -1.58 -6.57
N CYS A 313 0.31 -2.49 -5.93
CA CYS A 313 0.90 -3.56 -5.13
C CYS A 313 1.85 -4.44 -5.96
N ILE A 314 1.45 -4.83 -7.17
CA ILE A 314 2.27 -5.63 -8.08
C ILE A 314 3.53 -4.86 -8.51
N ILE A 315 3.40 -3.57 -8.86
CA ILE A 315 4.53 -2.72 -9.24
C ILE A 315 5.54 -2.62 -8.11
N PHE A 316 5.10 -2.37 -6.86
CA PHE A 316 6.03 -2.30 -5.72
C PHE A 316 6.75 -3.62 -5.44
N ILE A 317 6.05 -4.76 -5.57
CA ILE A 317 6.67 -6.08 -5.42
C ILE A 317 7.71 -6.32 -6.53
N TYR A 318 7.35 -5.97 -7.76
CA TYR A 318 8.26 -6.08 -8.91
C TYR A 318 9.50 -5.21 -8.72
N GLU A 319 9.34 -3.93 -8.36
CA GLU A 319 10.46 -3.00 -8.14
C GLU A 319 11.39 -3.47 -7.01
N ALA A 320 10.84 -4.04 -5.93
CA ALA A 320 11.64 -4.61 -4.85
C ALA A 320 12.50 -5.80 -5.32
N LEU A 321 11.94 -6.67 -6.17
CA LEU A 321 12.66 -7.80 -6.75
C LEU A 321 13.67 -7.34 -7.82
N GLU A 322 13.31 -6.35 -8.64
CA GLU A 322 14.19 -5.77 -9.66
C GLU A 322 15.44 -5.17 -9.02
N LYS A 323 15.30 -4.41 -7.92
CA LYS A 323 16.44 -3.87 -7.16
C LYS A 323 17.34 -4.97 -6.58
N LEU A 324 16.75 -6.07 -6.11
CA LEU A 324 17.52 -7.23 -5.64
C LEU A 324 18.28 -7.90 -6.81
N THR A 325 17.67 -7.98 -8.00
CA THR A 325 18.33 -8.52 -9.19
C THR A 325 19.42 -7.60 -9.74
N HIS A 326 19.24 -6.28 -9.70
CA HIS A 326 20.27 -5.32 -10.11
C HIS A 326 21.52 -5.44 -9.22
N LEU A 327 21.34 -5.73 -7.94
CA LEU A 327 22.44 -6.00 -7.02
C LEU A 327 23.27 -7.23 -7.44
N ARG A 328 22.68 -8.19 -8.17
CA ARG A 328 23.38 -9.35 -8.73
C ARG A 328 24.34 -8.99 -9.84
N GLU A 329 24.05 -7.95 -10.59
CA GLU A 329 24.93 -7.47 -11.66
C GLU A 329 26.10 -6.68 -11.07
N ILE A 330 25.85 -5.88 -10.02
CA ILE A 330 26.88 -5.11 -9.31
C ILE A 330 27.84 -6.05 -8.54
N TYR A 331 27.31 -7.10 -7.89
CA TYR A 331 28.09 -8.06 -7.10
C TYR A 331 27.93 -9.48 -7.68
N PRO A 332 28.64 -9.82 -8.77
CA PRO A 332 28.49 -11.11 -9.43
C PRO A 332 28.97 -12.27 -8.55
N VAL A 333 28.23 -13.38 -8.58
CA VAL A 333 28.57 -14.62 -7.86
C VAL A 333 29.60 -15.41 -8.66
N HIS A 334 30.80 -15.57 -8.10
CA HIS A 334 31.81 -16.48 -8.65
C HIS A 334 31.51 -17.92 -8.22
N MET A 335 30.99 -18.75 -9.13
CA MET A 335 30.69 -20.18 -8.87
C MET A 335 31.95 -21.06 -8.81
N HIS A 336 33.08 -20.58 -9.35
CA HIS A 336 34.37 -21.29 -9.33
C HIS A 336 35.37 -20.50 -8.50
N SER A 337 35.48 -20.85 -7.20
CA SER A 337 36.40 -20.19 -6.27
C SER A 337 37.34 -21.24 -5.66
N ASN A 338 38.63 -21.19 -6.00
CA ASN A 338 39.67 -21.84 -5.20
C ASN A 338 39.98 -20.94 -4.00
N LEU A 339 39.79 -21.44 -2.77
CA LEU A 339 39.94 -20.64 -1.54
C LEU A 339 41.32 -19.97 -1.40
N ASP A 340 42.36 -20.52 -2.03
CA ASP A 340 43.75 -20.07 -1.91
C ASP A 340 44.09 -18.78 -2.69
N PHE A 341 43.25 -18.36 -3.66
CA PHE A 341 43.54 -17.22 -4.54
C PHE A 341 42.68 -15.97 -4.30
N LEU A 342 41.81 -15.97 -3.29
CA LEU A 342 40.84 -14.88 -3.05
C LEU A 342 41.45 -13.53 -2.65
N THR A 343 42.67 -13.52 -2.12
CA THR A 343 43.35 -12.32 -1.60
C THR A 343 44.43 -11.74 -2.51
N ILE A 344 44.66 -12.34 -3.69
CA ILE A 344 45.73 -11.90 -4.59
C ILE A 344 45.16 -10.94 -5.64
N TYR A 345 45.24 -9.64 -5.35
CA TYR A 345 45.09 -8.59 -6.35
C TYR A 345 46.43 -7.87 -6.52
N SER A 346 46.84 -7.63 -7.77
CA SER A 346 47.95 -6.74 -8.07
C SER A 346 47.41 -5.50 -8.77
N TRP A 347 48.15 -4.40 -8.70
CA TRP A 347 47.87 -3.21 -9.49
C TRP A 347 49.08 -2.93 -10.38
N VAL A 348 48.83 -2.50 -11.61
CA VAL A 348 49.87 -2.12 -12.56
C VAL A 348 49.62 -0.69 -13.00
N PHE A 349 50.64 0.15 -12.87
CA PHE A 349 50.63 1.51 -13.41
C PHE A 349 51.00 1.47 -14.90
N SER A 350 50.11 1.93 -15.78
CA SER A 350 50.42 2.15 -17.18
C SER A 350 51.10 3.51 -17.34
N SER A 351 52.42 3.58 -17.14
CA SER A 351 53.19 4.77 -17.51
C SER A 351 53.30 4.86 -19.03
N SER A 352 52.37 5.54 -19.70
CA SER A 352 52.61 5.99 -21.08
C SER A 352 53.03 7.46 -21.17
N GLN A 353 52.94 8.27 -20.11
CA GLN A 353 53.41 9.67 -20.13
C GLN A 353 53.84 10.17 -18.74
N ALA A 354 55.05 9.78 -18.28
CA ALA A 354 55.84 10.55 -17.31
C ALA A 354 57.23 9.92 -17.13
N ALA A 355 58.16 10.26 -18.01
CA ALA A 355 59.59 10.05 -17.79
C ALA A 355 60.30 11.41 -17.87
N ALA A 356 60.32 12.09 -16.74
CA ALA A 356 61.33 13.06 -16.34
C ALA A 356 61.78 12.69 -14.91
N PRO A 357 63.05 12.93 -14.54
CA PRO A 357 63.91 11.84 -14.03
C PRO A 357 63.83 11.59 -12.52
N TRP A 358 63.84 10.31 -12.16
CA TRP A 358 64.09 9.80 -10.81
C TRP A 358 65.52 10.12 -10.35
N GLN A 359 65.72 11.11 -9.47
CA GLN A 359 67.07 11.35 -8.93
C GLN A 359 67.23 11.58 -7.42
N GLU A 360 66.20 11.57 -6.56
CA GLU A 360 66.41 11.94 -5.13
C GLU A 360 65.91 10.99 -4.03
N LEU A 361 65.71 9.70 -4.29
CA LEU A 361 65.46 8.72 -3.21
C LEU A 361 66.44 7.54 -3.27
N ARG A 362 67.75 7.85 -3.17
CA ARG A 362 68.80 6.87 -2.84
C ARG A 362 69.24 7.07 -1.40
N ALA A 363 68.56 6.41 -0.46
CA ALA A 363 69.11 6.15 0.88
C ALA A 363 68.33 5.05 1.62
N ALA A 364 68.41 3.80 1.14
CA ALA A 364 68.42 2.62 2.02
C ALA A 364 68.88 1.38 1.22
N PRO A 365 69.73 0.51 1.78
CA PRO A 365 70.38 -0.57 1.06
C PRO A 365 69.43 -1.75 0.83
N SER A 366 69.48 -2.32 -0.38
CA SER A 366 68.81 -3.57 -0.74
C SER A 366 69.29 -4.75 0.11
N PRO A 367 68.40 -5.71 0.43
CA PRO A 367 68.73 -7.12 0.32
C PRO A 367 67.96 -7.77 -0.84
N PRO A 368 68.45 -8.91 -1.35
CA PRO A 368 68.06 -9.48 -2.63
C PRO A 368 66.92 -10.46 -2.47
N PHE A 369 65.76 -10.20 -3.08
CA PHE A 369 64.73 -11.22 -3.27
C PHE A 369 64.03 -11.04 -4.63
N PRO A 370 63.99 -12.07 -5.49
CA PRO A 370 63.33 -12.03 -6.79
C PRO A 370 61.85 -12.43 -6.63
N TYR A 371 61.02 -11.58 -6.01
CA TYR A 371 59.56 -11.79 -5.97
C TYR A 371 58.85 -10.43 -6.06
N PRO A 372 57.71 -10.34 -6.78
CA PRO A 372 56.94 -9.11 -6.80
C PRO A 372 56.42 -8.87 -5.38
N VAL A 373 56.73 -7.70 -4.82
CA VAL A 373 56.22 -7.27 -3.51
C VAL A 373 54.71 -7.07 -3.65
N ALA A 374 53.96 -8.12 -3.33
CA ALA A 374 52.54 -8.08 -3.04
C ALA A 374 52.35 -7.40 -1.67
N GLY A 375 52.57 -6.09 -1.64
CA GLY A 375 52.24 -5.26 -0.48
C GLY A 375 50.74 -4.97 -0.51
N ALA A 376 50.01 -5.47 0.49
CA ALA A 376 48.62 -5.11 0.77
C ALA A 376 48.55 -3.62 1.17
N LEU A 377 48.58 -2.74 0.18
CA LEU A 377 48.32 -1.31 0.34
C LEU A 377 46.81 -1.09 0.31
N PHE A 378 46.26 -0.34 1.27
CA PHE A 378 44.83 -0.12 1.42
C PHE A 378 44.18 0.41 0.11
N LEU A 379 42.98 -0.08 -0.20
CA LEU A 379 42.10 0.35 -1.32
C LEU A 379 42.03 1.88 -1.52
N GLN A 380 42.22 2.63 -0.44
CA GLN A 380 42.08 4.07 -0.34
C GLN A 380 43.22 4.84 -1.01
N GLU A 381 44.47 4.36 -0.94
CA GLU A 381 45.59 4.96 -1.68
C GLU A 381 45.52 4.61 -3.17
N CYS A 382 44.99 3.44 -3.53
CA CYS A 382 44.87 3.03 -4.94
C CYS A 382 43.85 3.88 -5.74
N ARG A 383 42.78 4.36 -5.08
CA ARG A 383 41.84 5.33 -5.67
C ARG A 383 42.46 6.71 -5.91
N TYR A 384 43.45 7.10 -5.10
CA TYR A 384 44.15 8.38 -5.23
C TYR A 384 45.07 8.42 -6.46
N TRP A 385 45.67 7.29 -6.85
CA TRP A 385 46.64 7.20 -7.94
C TRP A 385 46.06 6.74 -9.30
N HIS A 386 44.74 6.67 -9.47
CA HIS A 386 44.07 6.22 -10.71
C HIS A 386 44.63 4.90 -11.31
N GLY A 387 45.01 3.93 -10.46
CA GLY A 387 45.53 2.63 -10.90
C GLY A 387 44.43 1.70 -11.43
N LYS A 388 44.77 0.82 -12.39
CA LYS A 388 43.87 -0.27 -12.84
C LYS A 388 44.18 -1.56 -12.04
N PHE A 389 43.15 -2.18 -11.48
CA PHE A 389 43.27 -3.44 -10.75
C PHE A 389 43.43 -4.62 -11.73
N GLN A 390 44.38 -5.52 -11.47
CA GLN A 390 44.62 -6.68 -12.31
C GLN A 390 44.79 -7.95 -11.43
N GLY A 391 43.99 -8.98 -11.71
CA GLY A 391 44.05 -10.23 -10.95
C GLY A 391 42.80 -11.09 -11.16
N PRO A 392 42.85 -12.39 -10.84
CA PRO A 392 41.69 -13.29 -10.93
C PRO A 392 40.57 -12.90 -9.95
N ALA A 393 40.89 -12.09 -8.92
CA ALA A 393 39.97 -11.57 -7.92
C ALA A 393 39.51 -10.11 -8.17
N CYS A 394 39.74 -9.54 -9.36
CA CYS A 394 39.35 -8.17 -9.71
C CYS A 394 38.25 -8.13 -10.79
N GLY A 395 37.19 -7.35 -10.56
CA GLY A 395 36.19 -6.98 -11.56
C GLY A 395 36.56 -5.71 -12.31
N HIS A 396 35.66 -5.23 -13.19
CA HIS A 396 35.92 -4.08 -14.07
C HIS A 396 36.15 -2.75 -13.31
N ASP A 397 35.59 -2.62 -12.10
CA ASP A 397 35.63 -1.39 -11.28
C ASP A 397 36.20 -1.58 -9.85
N GLY A 398 36.74 -2.76 -9.50
CA GLY A 398 37.35 -2.99 -8.17
C GLY A 398 37.54 -4.48 -7.79
N PRO A 399 38.18 -4.75 -6.62
CA PRO A 399 38.34 -6.11 -6.11
C PRO A 399 37.00 -6.75 -5.72
N TYR A 400 36.80 -8.02 -6.04
CA TYR A 400 35.58 -8.76 -5.71
C TYR A 400 35.43 -8.90 -4.19
N THR A 401 34.33 -8.40 -3.63
CA THR A 401 33.92 -8.71 -2.26
C THR A 401 33.00 -9.94 -2.28
N PRO A 402 33.46 -11.13 -1.89
CA PRO A 402 32.63 -12.34 -1.87
C PRO A 402 31.47 -12.18 -0.87
N ASN A 403 30.40 -12.95 -1.06
CA ASN A 403 29.25 -13.13 -0.14
C ASN A 403 28.31 -11.93 0.07
N VAL A 404 28.58 -10.75 -0.48
CA VAL A 404 27.70 -9.56 -0.32
C VAL A 404 26.29 -9.83 -0.85
N LEU A 405 26.15 -10.43 -2.03
CA LEU A 405 24.83 -10.74 -2.60
C LEU A 405 24.03 -11.73 -1.73
N PHE A 406 24.66 -12.82 -1.29
CA PHE A 406 24.00 -13.81 -0.45
C PHE A 406 23.55 -13.19 0.87
N TRP A 407 24.38 -12.33 1.46
CA TRP A 407 24.04 -11.59 2.68
C TRP A 407 22.84 -10.66 2.47
N CYS A 408 22.80 -9.91 1.37
CA CYS A 408 21.67 -9.05 1.02
C CYS A 408 20.37 -9.84 0.80
N CYS A 409 20.43 -10.99 0.14
CA CYS A 409 19.27 -11.89 -0.01
C CYS A 409 18.78 -12.41 1.36
N ILE A 410 19.70 -12.83 2.23
CA ILE A 410 19.36 -13.31 3.58
C ILE A 410 18.69 -12.19 4.38
N LEU A 411 19.25 -10.98 4.37
CA LEU A 411 18.65 -9.82 5.05
C LEU A 411 17.26 -9.50 4.49
N PHE A 412 17.08 -9.50 3.16
CA PHE A 412 15.79 -9.22 2.53
C PHE A 412 14.70 -10.21 2.96
N PHE A 413 14.93 -11.52 2.77
CA PHE A 413 13.94 -12.54 3.11
C PHE A 413 13.75 -12.68 4.63
N SER A 414 14.80 -12.56 5.42
CA SER A 414 14.70 -12.63 6.89
C SER A 414 13.92 -11.46 7.47
N THR A 415 14.12 -10.25 6.94
CA THR A 415 13.33 -9.06 7.33
C THR A 415 11.85 -9.27 7.02
N PHE A 416 11.53 -9.79 5.83
CA PHE A 416 10.13 -10.06 5.45
C PHE A 416 9.48 -11.14 6.33
N ILE A 417 10.16 -12.26 6.54
CA ILE A 417 9.66 -13.38 7.34
C ILE A 417 9.49 -12.95 8.80
N LEU A 418 10.50 -12.31 9.40
CA LEU A 418 10.44 -11.87 10.80
C LEU A 418 9.33 -10.85 11.03
N SER A 419 9.16 -9.88 10.12
CA SER A 419 8.06 -8.90 10.18
C SER A 419 6.69 -9.58 10.10
N SER A 420 6.52 -10.55 9.19
CA SER A 420 5.28 -11.33 9.05
C SER A 420 4.97 -12.17 10.30
N LEU A 421 5.99 -12.80 10.90
CA LEU A 421 5.86 -13.58 12.13
C LEU A 421 5.48 -12.70 13.33
N LEU A 422 6.15 -11.55 13.51
CA LEU A 422 5.84 -10.60 14.58
C LEU A 422 4.45 -9.98 14.42
N LYS A 423 3.94 -9.84 13.19
CA LYS A 423 2.57 -9.36 12.95
C LYS A 423 1.53 -10.46 13.23
N LYS A 424 1.81 -11.71 12.85
CA LYS A 424 0.98 -12.88 13.22
C LYS A 424 0.99 -13.16 14.72
N PHE A 425 2.01 -12.72 15.45
CA PHE A 425 2.08 -12.82 16.90
C PHE A 425 0.88 -12.16 17.60
N LYS A 426 0.19 -11.20 16.95
CA LYS A 426 -1.05 -10.62 17.45
C LYS A 426 -2.16 -11.65 17.69
N THR A 427 -2.22 -12.80 17.03
CA THR A 427 -3.26 -13.82 17.30
C THR A 427 -2.76 -14.97 18.17
N SER A 428 -1.49 -14.92 18.60
CA SER A 428 -0.85 -15.97 19.38
C SER A 428 -1.31 -15.98 20.85
N ARG A 429 -1.30 -17.17 21.46
CA ARG A 429 -1.79 -17.42 22.84
C ARG A 429 -0.69 -17.39 23.90
N TYR A 430 0.58 -17.30 23.51
CA TYR A 430 1.72 -17.47 24.43
C TYR A 430 1.99 -16.29 25.38
N PHE A 431 1.46 -15.09 25.10
CA PHE A 431 1.78 -13.86 25.84
C PHE A 431 0.53 -13.07 26.28
N PRO A 432 0.64 -12.25 27.35
CA PRO A 432 -0.46 -11.38 27.78
C PRO A 432 -0.85 -10.36 26.70
N THR A 433 -2.13 -9.99 26.68
CA THR A 433 -2.74 -9.15 25.63
C THR A 433 -2.03 -7.82 25.41
N ARG A 434 -1.55 -7.16 26.48
CA ARG A 434 -0.80 -5.90 26.40
C ARG A 434 0.52 -6.05 25.64
N VAL A 435 1.34 -7.02 26.03
CA VAL A 435 2.64 -7.30 25.40
C VAL A 435 2.47 -7.72 23.95
N ARG A 436 1.47 -8.57 23.66
CA ARG A 436 1.13 -9.00 22.31
C ARG A 436 0.73 -7.84 21.41
N SER A 437 -0.09 -6.90 21.90
CA SER A 437 -0.46 -5.71 21.13
C SER A 437 0.76 -4.84 20.86
N THR A 438 1.54 -4.49 21.90
CA THR A 438 2.72 -3.63 21.72
C THR A 438 3.74 -4.23 20.77
N ILE A 439 4.08 -5.52 20.89
CA ILE A 439 5.04 -6.17 19.99
C ILE A 439 4.51 -6.20 18.56
N SER A 440 3.21 -6.46 18.37
CA SER A 440 2.60 -6.45 17.04
C SER A 440 2.57 -5.05 16.42
N ASP A 441 2.39 -4.00 17.23
CA ASP A 441 2.31 -2.62 16.74
C ASP A 441 3.72 -2.10 16.36
N PHE A 442 4.77 -2.52 17.07
CA PHE A 442 6.17 -2.22 16.75
C PHE A 442 6.87 -3.26 15.84
N ALA A 443 6.14 -4.27 15.34
CA ALA A 443 6.71 -5.44 14.65
C ALA A 443 7.68 -5.09 13.51
N VAL A 444 7.28 -4.17 12.63
CA VAL A 444 8.09 -3.82 11.45
C VAL A 444 9.33 -3.03 11.87
N PHE A 445 9.19 -2.05 12.76
CA PHE A 445 10.31 -1.26 13.25
C PHE A 445 11.33 -2.10 14.00
N LEU A 446 10.87 -2.96 14.92
CA LEU A 446 11.74 -3.87 15.67
C LEU A 446 12.49 -4.83 14.73
N THR A 447 11.83 -5.31 13.68
CA THR A 447 12.48 -6.15 12.66
C THR A 447 13.62 -5.41 11.95
N ILE A 448 13.40 -4.15 11.55
CA ILE A 448 14.44 -3.33 10.91
C ILE A 448 15.64 -3.15 11.85
N VAL A 449 15.39 -2.78 13.11
CA VAL A 449 16.45 -2.58 14.12
C VAL A 449 17.25 -3.86 14.36
N VAL A 450 16.56 -5.01 14.51
CA VAL A 450 17.22 -6.30 14.70
C VAL A 450 18.09 -6.68 13.49
N MET A 451 17.58 -6.49 12.27
CA MET A 451 18.31 -6.83 11.05
C MET A 451 19.51 -5.91 10.82
N VAL A 452 19.39 -4.61 11.14
CA VAL A 452 20.52 -3.67 11.12
C VAL A 452 21.58 -4.04 12.16
N LEU A 453 21.17 -4.47 13.35
CA LEU A 453 22.11 -4.92 14.38
C LEU A 453 22.84 -6.21 13.96
N ILE A 454 22.14 -7.15 13.32
CA ILE A 454 22.73 -8.36 12.76
C ILE A 454 23.73 -8.01 11.63
N ASP A 455 23.39 -7.10 10.72
CA ASP A 455 24.30 -6.60 9.68
C ASP A 455 25.55 -5.95 10.28
N PHE A 456 25.39 -5.14 11.34
CA PHE A 456 26.50 -4.52 12.04
C PHE A 456 27.42 -5.54 12.73
N MET A 457 26.85 -6.59 13.34
CA MET A 457 27.62 -7.66 13.99
C MET A 457 28.39 -8.55 13.00
N VAL A 458 27.81 -8.80 11.82
CA VAL A 458 28.42 -9.66 10.79
C VAL A 458 29.50 -8.92 9.98
N GLY A 459 29.41 -7.58 9.87
CA GLY A 459 30.50 -6.74 9.36
C GLY A 459 30.82 -6.89 7.87
N ILE A 460 29.94 -7.54 7.09
CA ILE A 460 30.05 -7.64 5.63
C ILE A 460 29.76 -6.26 5.02
N PRO A 461 30.50 -5.80 3.98
CA PRO A 461 30.27 -4.52 3.32
C PRO A 461 28.99 -4.55 2.46
N SER A 462 27.84 -4.54 3.11
CA SER A 462 26.53 -4.39 2.48
C SER A 462 26.34 -2.95 1.96
N PRO A 463 25.58 -2.75 0.86
CA PRO A 463 25.25 -1.42 0.36
C PRO A 463 24.37 -0.69 1.39
N LYS A 464 24.89 0.40 1.96
CA LYS A 464 24.20 1.22 2.97
C LYS A 464 23.63 2.48 2.36
N LEU A 465 22.59 3.01 2.98
CA LEU A 465 21.96 4.25 2.60
C LEU A 465 22.94 5.42 2.77
N HIS A 466 23.40 5.98 1.67
CA HIS A 466 24.38 7.08 1.69
C HIS A 466 23.65 8.43 1.77
N VAL A 467 23.53 8.98 2.97
CA VAL A 467 22.99 10.34 3.19
C VAL A 467 24.17 11.31 3.17
N PRO A 468 24.20 12.31 2.27
CA PRO A 468 25.32 13.24 2.22
C PRO A 468 25.33 14.15 3.45
N HIS A 469 26.52 14.38 3.99
CA HIS A 469 26.73 15.05 5.28
C HIS A 469 26.62 16.58 5.24
N THR A 470 26.63 17.18 4.04
CA THR A 470 26.58 18.64 3.86
C THR A 470 25.28 19.07 3.21
N PHE A 471 24.54 19.94 3.90
CA PHE A 471 23.35 20.60 3.37
C PHE A 471 23.77 21.70 2.38
N LYS A 472 24.04 21.31 1.13
CA LYS A 472 24.38 22.21 0.03
C LYS A 472 23.62 21.81 -1.23
N PRO A 473 23.25 22.76 -2.10
CA PRO A 473 22.77 22.43 -3.44
C PRO A 473 23.83 21.61 -4.18
N THR A 474 23.39 20.66 -5.02
CA THR A 474 24.27 19.70 -5.70
C THR A 474 25.38 20.37 -6.55
N ARG A 475 25.16 21.61 -7.00
CA ARG A 475 26.20 22.47 -7.56
C ARG A 475 26.41 23.70 -6.69
N ASP A 476 27.67 24.00 -6.40
CA ASP A 476 28.09 25.20 -5.66
C ASP A 476 27.84 26.51 -6.46
N ASP A 477 27.58 26.40 -7.77
CA ASP A 477 27.33 27.54 -8.67
C ASP A 477 25.94 28.20 -8.50
N ARG A 478 25.04 27.66 -7.65
CA ARG A 478 23.63 28.12 -7.56
C ARG A 478 23.13 28.35 -6.14
N GLY A 479 22.20 29.28 -6.00
CA GLY A 479 21.35 29.44 -4.81
C GLY A 479 20.10 28.55 -4.86
N TRP A 480 19.35 28.51 -3.75
CA TRP A 480 18.09 27.75 -3.63
C TRP A 480 16.93 28.32 -4.45
N PHE A 481 16.96 29.64 -4.73
CA PHE A 481 15.95 30.31 -5.54
C PHE A 481 16.35 30.35 -7.00
N VAL A 482 15.42 29.95 -7.88
CA VAL A 482 15.61 29.89 -9.32
C VAL A 482 14.63 30.85 -9.97
N ASN A 483 15.14 31.73 -10.83
CA ASN A 483 14.30 32.64 -11.59
C ASN A 483 13.55 31.87 -12.70
N PRO A 484 12.21 31.94 -12.77
CA PRO A 484 11.42 31.15 -13.73
C PRO A 484 11.58 31.60 -15.19
N ILE A 485 11.96 32.87 -15.42
CA ILE A 485 12.19 33.41 -16.76
C ILE A 485 13.62 33.10 -17.24
N GLY A 486 14.59 33.01 -16.31
CA GLY A 486 15.95 32.51 -16.56
C GLY A 486 16.65 33.06 -17.81
N PRO A 487 17.66 32.34 -18.33
CA PRO A 487 18.30 32.60 -19.63
C PRO A 487 17.50 32.05 -20.82
N ASN A 488 16.30 31.51 -20.58
CA ASN A 488 15.52 30.86 -21.63
C ASN A 488 14.73 31.90 -22.44
N PRO A 489 14.52 31.65 -23.74
CA PRO A 489 13.73 32.55 -24.57
C PRO A 489 12.26 32.55 -24.13
N TRP A 490 11.58 33.69 -24.25
CA TRP A 490 10.22 33.93 -23.74
C TRP A 490 9.18 32.91 -24.21
N TRP A 491 9.34 32.34 -25.42
CA TRP A 491 8.42 31.33 -25.97
C TRP A 491 8.40 30.03 -25.14
N THR A 492 9.45 29.75 -24.37
CA THR A 492 9.51 28.58 -23.48
C THR A 492 8.45 28.63 -22.39
N VAL A 493 8.03 29.83 -21.95
CA VAL A 493 6.96 30.01 -20.98
C VAL A 493 5.62 29.53 -21.52
N LEU A 494 5.37 29.74 -22.82
CA LEU A 494 4.15 29.29 -23.47
C LEU A 494 4.22 27.81 -23.85
N ALA A 495 5.39 27.33 -24.30
CA ALA A 495 5.63 25.92 -24.58
C ALA A 495 5.52 25.04 -23.32
N ALA A 496 5.85 25.57 -22.14
CA ALA A 496 5.73 24.87 -20.85
C ALA A 496 4.28 24.52 -20.47
N LEU A 497 3.28 25.10 -21.12
CA LEU A 497 1.86 24.86 -20.85
C LEU A 497 1.45 23.40 -21.14
N ILE A 498 2.00 22.82 -22.21
CA ILE A 498 1.71 21.42 -22.62
C ILE A 498 2.23 20.41 -21.58
N PRO A 499 3.53 20.41 -21.19
CA PRO A 499 4.02 19.50 -20.16
C PRO A 499 3.40 19.79 -18.79
N ALA A 500 3.05 21.05 -18.49
CA ALA A 500 2.32 21.39 -17.27
C ALA A 500 0.92 20.77 -17.23
N LEU A 501 0.17 20.78 -18.34
CA LEU A 501 -1.13 20.11 -18.41
C LEU A 501 -1.01 18.61 -18.12
N LEU A 502 -0.03 17.94 -18.73
CA LEU A 502 0.22 16.51 -18.50
C LEU A 502 0.58 16.21 -17.04
N CYS A 503 1.47 17.02 -16.45
CA CYS A 503 1.83 16.89 -15.03
C CYS A 503 0.64 17.13 -14.11
N THR A 504 -0.23 18.10 -14.43
CA THR A 504 -1.46 18.38 -13.68
C THR A 504 -2.40 17.17 -13.70
N ILE A 505 -2.60 16.55 -14.87
CA ILE A 505 -3.46 15.36 -15.00
C ILE A 505 -2.91 14.19 -14.16
N LEU A 506 -1.59 13.96 -14.20
CA LEU A 506 -0.94 12.90 -13.42
C LEU A 506 -1.15 13.12 -11.91
N ILE A 507 -0.85 14.33 -11.40
CA ILE A 507 -1.03 14.67 -9.98
C ILE A 507 -2.49 14.56 -9.57
N PHE A 508 -3.41 15.05 -10.41
CA PHE A 508 -4.84 15.01 -10.13
C PHE A 508 -5.34 13.56 -10.04
N MET A 509 -5.00 12.70 -11.00
CA MET A 509 -5.40 11.30 -11.00
C MET A 509 -4.86 10.55 -9.78
N ASP A 510 -3.57 10.71 -9.48
CA ASP A 510 -2.91 10.00 -8.38
C ASP A 510 -3.49 10.40 -7.01
N GLN A 511 -3.68 11.71 -6.79
CA GLN A 511 -4.26 12.23 -5.55
C GLN A 511 -5.72 11.77 -5.36
N GLN A 512 -6.54 11.80 -6.43
CA GLN A 512 -7.95 11.43 -6.31
C GLN A 512 -8.13 9.95 -6.05
N ILE A 513 -7.43 9.08 -6.79
CA ILE A 513 -7.54 7.63 -6.57
C ILE A 513 -7.04 7.28 -5.16
N THR A 514 -5.92 7.85 -4.73
CA THR A 514 -5.39 7.63 -3.38
C THR A 514 -6.36 8.09 -2.30
N ALA A 515 -6.97 9.27 -2.46
CA ALA A 515 -7.95 9.80 -1.51
C ALA A 515 -9.19 8.90 -1.38
N VAL A 516 -9.69 8.35 -2.49
CA VAL A 516 -10.84 7.44 -2.48
C VAL A 516 -10.50 6.11 -1.78
N ILE A 517 -9.32 5.54 -2.06
CA ILE A 517 -8.87 4.30 -1.42
C ILE A 517 -8.75 4.50 0.10
N VAL A 518 -8.21 5.62 0.54
CA VAL A 518 -8.08 5.93 1.98
C VAL A 518 -9.45 6.18 2.63
N ASN A 519 -10.36 6.87 1.95
CA ASN A 519 -11.68 7.22 2.48
C ASN A 519 -12.74 6.13 2.29
N ARG A 520 -12.33 4.87 2.15
CA ARG A 520 -13.27 3.74 2.08
C ARG A 520 -14.14 3.66 3.34
N LYS A 521 -15.45 3.48 3.14
CA LYS A 521 -16.42 3.26 4.22
C LYS A 521 -16.07 2.04 5.09
N GLU A 522 -15.41 1.03 4.51
CA GLU A 522 -14.92 -0.16 5.21
C GLU A 522 -13.92 0.16 6.32
N HIS A 523 -13.15 1.25 6.19
CA HIS A 523 -12.19 1.71 7.20
C HIS A 523 -12.86 2.41 8.39
N LYS A 524 -14.18 2.65 8.33
CA LYS A 524 -14.99 3.29 9.39
C LYS A 524 -14.40 4.63 9.85
N LEU A 525 -13.73 5.34 8.94
CA LEU A 525 -13.29 6.72 9.15
C LEU A 525 -14.52 7.63 9.11
N LYS A 526 -14.59 8.57 10.06
CA LYS A 526 -15.73 9.50 10.23
C LYS A 526 -15.49 10.81 9.51
#